data_AF-A0A199W3L9-F1
#
_entry.id   AF-A0A199W3L9-F1
#
_cell.length_a   1.000
_cell.length_b   1.000
_cell.length_c   1.000
_cell.angle_alpha   90.00
_cell.angle_beta   90.00
_cell.angle_gamma   90.00
#
_symmetry.space_group_name_H-M   'P 1'
#
loop_
_entity.id
_entity.type
_entity.pdbx_description
1 polymer ?
#
loop_
_entity_poly.entity_id
_entity_poly.type
_entity_poly.pdbx_seq_one_letter_code
_entity_poly.pdbx_strand_id
1 'polypeptide(L)'
;MLISAASPSLSLSSSSSSSLRWRSSASLFFLASPLRTQRKSPMTPYKGAALCVVRSELVTLLVLSFSGEKVGEAALELRSAPPDTARAVVHRALVTNRQNRRRCTASTLTRTETGHARLGSKRTPLRPGGGVVFGPKPRDWSFKINRKEKRLAIFTALASAAADALVVEDFEDQFAGGPKTKDFVAAMRR
;
A
#
# COMPACT_ATOMS: atom_id res chain seq x y z
N MET A 1 -62.45 35.45 76.27
CA MET A 1 -60.98 35.62 76.17
C MET A 1 -60.64 35.55 74.69
N LEU A 2 -60.31 36.66 74.03
CA LEU A 2 -58.94 37.17 73.80
C LEU A 2 -58.15 36.22 72.87
N ILE A 3 -57.64 36.58 71.68
CA ILE A 3 -57.44 37.87 70.93
C ILE A 3 -57.41 37.45 69.42
N SER A 4 -58.18 38.02 68.47
CA SER A 4 -57.98 39.27 67.65
C SER A 4 -56.61 39.36 66.92
N ALA A 5 -56.39 39.91 65.71
CA ALA A 5 -57.13 40.16 64.46
C ALA A 5 -56.11 40.71 63.40
N ALA A 6 -56.57 41.13 62.20
CA ALA A 6 -55.85 41.72 61.05
C ALA A 6 -55.14 40.70 60.10
N SER A 7 -55.34 40.63 58.76
CA SER A 7 -55.77 41.57 57.67
C SER A 7 -54.64 42.45 57.12
N PRO A 8 -54.67 42.94 55.83
CA PRO A 8 -55.69 42.87 54.77
C PRO A 8 -55.36 41.75 53.71
N SER A 9 -55.58 41.76 52.37
CA SER A 9 -56.05 42.74 51.36
C SER A 9 -56.63 42.06 50.06
N LEU A 10 -56.85 42.85 48.99
CA LEU A 10 -57.30 42.45 47.63
C LEU A 10 -56.55 43.29 46.58
N SER A 11 -56.30 42.78 45.35
CA SER A 11 -56.71 43.42 44.06
C SER A 11 -56.03 42.92 42.76
N LEU A 12 -56.86 42.75 41.71
CA LEU A 12 -56.68 43.04 40.27
C LEU A 12 -55.71 42.31 39.29
N SER A 13 -56.31 42.00 38.13
CA SER A 13 -55.84 42.13 36.72
C SER A 13 -54.94 41.09 36.03
N SER A 14 -55.60 40.09 35.42
CA SER A 14 -55.58 39.76 33.97
C SER A 14 -54.34 40.02 33.07
N SER A 15 -53.92 38.98 32.33
CA SER A 15 -53.61 39.07 30.89
C SER A 15 -53.72 37.70 30.18
N SER A 16 -54.18 37.72 28.91
CA SER A 16 -54.18 36.68 27.83
C SER A 16 -53.87 35.21 28.18
N SER A 17 -54.75 34.23 27.90
CA SER A 17 -55.03 33.65 26.55
C SER A 17 -53.81 33.08 25.80
N SER A 18 -53.87 31.90 25.15
CA SER A 18 -54.94 30.88 25.05
C SER A 18 -54.38 29.61 24.39
N SER A 19 -54.71 28.41 24.90
CA SER A 19 -54.18 27.12 24.41
C SER A 19 -55.27 26.13 23.96
N LEU A 20 -56.14 26.57 23.04
CA LEU A 20 -57.07 25.65 22.37
C LEU A 20 -56.33 24.75 21.38
N ARG A 21 -56.62 23.45 21.45
CA ARG A 21 -56.05 22.41 20.57
C ARG A 21 -56.79 22.40 19.24
N TRP A 22 -56.09 22.15 18.14
CA TRP A 22 -56.73 21.70 16.89
C TRP A 22 -56.11 20.37 16.42
N ARG A 23 -56.95 19.35 16.25
CA ARG A 23 -56.63 18.14 15.46
C ARG A 23 -56.77 18.47 13.98
N SER A 24 -55.79 18.13 13.14
CA SER A 24 -56.00 18.09 11.70
C SER A 24 -55.28 16.91 11.05
N SER A 25 -55.77 16.55 9.86
CA SER A 25 -55.35 15.51 8.92
C SER A 25 -53.91 14.97 9.08
N ALA A 26 -53.69 13.66 9.16
CA ALA A 26 -53.99 12.62 8.14
C ALA A 26 -53.06 12.69 6.92
N SER A 27 -52.68 11.50 6.43
CA SER A 27 -51.51 11.23 5.58
C SER A 27 -50.15 11.56 6.22
N LEU A 28 -49.44 10.50 6.60
CA LEU A 28 -48.08 10.23 6.12
C LEU A 28 -47.86 8.72 6.26
N PHE A 29 -47.51 8.05 5.16
CA PHE A 29 -47.21 6.62 5.17
C PHE A 29 -45.88 6.39 5.90
N PHE A 30 -45.94 6.15 7.21
CA PHE A 30 -44.78 5.72 7.98
C PHE A 30 -44.48 4.25 7.65
N LEU A 31 -43.82 4.05 6.50
CA LEU A 31 -43.19 2.78 6.12
C LEU A 31 -42.12 2.46 7.17
N ALA A 32 -42.55 1.75 8.21
CA ALA A 32 -41.71 1.23 9.28
C ALA A 32 -40.70 0.25 8.68
N SER A 33 -39.59 0.80 8.18
CA SER A 33 -38.47 0.04 7.64
C SER A 33 -37.93 -0.81 8.78
N PRO A 34 -38.08 -2.16 8.74
CA PRO A 34 -37.55 -2.99 9.81
C PRO A 34 -36.06 -2.75 9.87
N LEU A 35 -35.51 -2.60 11.08
CA LEU A 35 -34.07 -2.47 11.28
C LEU A 35 -33.39 -3.62 10.52
N ARG A 36 -32.68 -3.26 9.44
CA ARG A 36 -32.03 -4.25 8.57
C ARG A 36 -30.79 -4.75 9.28
N THR A 37 -31.00 -5.59 10.29
CA THR A 37 -29.98 -6.40 10.94
C THR A 37 -29.14 -7.00 9.84
N GLN A 38 -27.90 -6.51 9.71
CA GLN A 38 -26.99 -6.96 8.68
C GLN A 38 -26.62 -8.40 8.99
N ARG A 39 -27.45 -9.33 8.50
CA ARG A 39 -27.11 -10.76 8.41
C ARG A 39 -25.80 -10.80 7.65
N LYS A 40 -24.70 -11.00 8.37
CA LYS A 40 -23.40 -11.28 7.77
C LYS A 40 -23.65 -12.43 6.80
N SER A 41 -23.52 -12.16 5.49
CA SER A 41 -23.61 -13.19 4.48
C SER A 41 -22.69 -14.33 4.93
N PRO A 42 -23.17 -15.59 5.02
CA PRO A 42 -22.26 -16.68 5.34
C PRO A 42 -21.15 -16.64 4.30
N MET A 43 -19.90 -16.49 4.76
CA MET A 43 -18.76 -16.48 3.85
C MET A 43 -18.78 -17.80 3.11
N THR A 44 -19.08 -17.76 1.81
CA THR A 44 -19.05 -18.95 0.97
C THR A 44 -17.64 -19.53 1.08
N PRO A 45 -17.47 -20.79 1.51
CA PRO A 45 -16.14 -21.39 1.61
C PRO A 45 -15.50 -21.30 0.23
N TYR A 46 -14.35 -20.63 0.14
CA TYR A 46 -13.77 -20.19 -1.12
C TYR A 46 -13.58 -21.40 -2.04
N LYS A 47 -14.45 -21.52 -3.06
CA LYS A 47 -14.76 -22.81 -3.69
C LYS A 47 -13.62 -23.23 -4.63
N GLY A 48 -12.68 -23.97 -4.06
CA GLY A 48 -11.40 -24.24 -4.70
C GLY A 48 -10.42 -23.07 -4.50
N ALA A 49 -9.87 -22.96 -3.29
CA ALA A 49 -8.50 -22.48 -3.16
C ALA A 49 -7.59 -23.53 -3.82
N ALA A 50 -7.51 -23.48 -5.16
CA ALA A 50 -6.59 -24.32 -5.92
C ALA A 50 -5.20 -24.11 -5.34
N LEU A 51 -4.61 -25.18 -4.79
CA LEU A 51 -3.25 -25.13 -4.27
C LEU A 51 -2.38 -24.65 -5.45
N CYS A 52 -1.67 -23.53 -5.26
CA CYS A 52 -0.83 -22.98 -6.32
C CYS A 52 0.33 -23.96 -6.55
N VAL A 53 0.14 -24.88 -7.50
CA VAL A 53 1.10 -25.91 -7.84
C VAL A 53 2.29 -25.20 -8.48
N VAL A 54 3.31 -24.96 -7.67
CA VAL A 54 4.62 -24.49 -8.12
C VAL A 54 5.15 -25.54 -9.08
N ARG A 55 5.36 -25.15 -10.33
CA ARG A 55 5.83 -26.06 -11.38
C ARG A 55 7.35 -26.14 -11.33
N SER A 56 7.89 -27.27 -11.74
CA SER A 56 9.29 -27.42 -12.12
C SER A 56 9.39 -27.27 -13.63
N GLU A 57 10.13 -26.27 -14.09
CA GLU A 57 10.51 -26.10 -15.49
C GLU A 57 11.98 -26.53 -15.64
N LEU A 58 12.23 -27.44 -16.57
CA LEU A 58 13.56 -27.83 -17.01
C LEU A 58 13.91 -26.97 -18.22
N VAL A 59 15.04 -26.27 -18.17
CA VAL A 59 15.55 -25.50 -19.32
C VAL A 59 16.96 -25.95 -19.64
N THR A 60 17.22 -26.30 -20.90
CA THR A 60 18.55 -26.56 -21.42
C THR A 60 19.19 -25.26 -21.90
N LEU A 61 20.41 -24.98 -21.43
CA LEU A 61 21.19 -23.81 -21.79
C LEU A 61 22.46 -24.23 -22.53
N LEU A 62 22.88 -23.47 -23.53
CA LEU A 62 24.13 -23.70 -24.23
C LEU A 62 25.31 -23.28 -23.34
N VAL A 63 26.33 -24.13 -23.27
CA VAL A 63 27.62 -23.86 -22.60
C VAL A 63 28.66 -23.45 -23.64
N LEU A 64 29.22 -22.27 -23.47
CA LEU A 64 30.27 -21.70 -24.31
C LEU A 64 31.61 -21.68 -23.59
N SER A 65 32.69 -22.03 -24.30
CA SER A 65 34.05 -21.76 -23.84
C SER A 65 34.41 -20.28 -23.99
N PHE A 66 35.51 -19.86 -23.36
CA PHE A 66 36.08 -18.51 -23.53
C PHE A 66 36.48 -18.16 -24.98
N SER A 67 36.58 -19.18 -25.85
CA SER A 67 36.84 -19.02 -27.29
C SER A 67 35.57 -18.73 -28.11
N GLY A 68 34.36 -18.91 -27.54
CA GLY A 68 33.08 -18.86 -28.24
C GLY A 68 32.62 -20.20 -28.82
N GLU A 69 33.32 -21.29 -28.53
CA GLU A 69 32.97 -22.64 -29.00
C GLU A 69 31.89 -23.27 -28.10
N LYS A 70 30.98 -24.06 -28.69
CA LYS A 70 29.91 -24.75 -27.96
C LYS A 70 30.45 -26.07 -27.39
N VAL A 71 30.70 -26.12 -26.09
CA VAL A 71 31.28 -27.30 -25.42
C VAL A 71 30.20 -28.29 -24.98
N GLY A 72 28.99 -27.83 -24.65
CA GLY A 72 27.90 -28.71 -24.25
C GLY A 72 26.59 -28.00 -23.92
N GLU A 73 25.70 -28.73 -23.23
CA GLU A 73 24.41 -28.26 -22.76
C GLU A 73 24.29 -28.46 -21.24
N ALA A 74 23.76 -27.46 -20.53
CA ALA A 74 23.51 -27.50 -19.09
C ALA A 74 22.00 -27.46 -18.81
N ALA A 75 21.49 -28.46 -18.08
CA ALA A 75 20.10 -28.49 -17.65
C ALA A 75 19.91 -27.76 -16.32
N LEU A 76 18.97 -26.81 -16.27
CA LEU A 76 18.65 -26.02 -15.08
C LEU A 76 17.19 -26.26 -14.64
N GLU A 77 17.01 -26.75 -13.41
CA GLU A 77 15.68 -26.92 -12.81
C GLU A 77 15.22 -25.65 -12.07
N LEU A 78 14.15 -25.00 -12.56
CA LEU A 78 13.60 -23.80 -11.93
C LEU A 78 12.18 -24.03 -11.41
N ARG A 79 11.90 -23.48 -10.22
CA ARG A 79 10.57 -23.50 -9.61
C ARG A 79 9.77 -22.27 -10.05
N SER A 80 8.94 -22.42 -11.08
CA SER A 80 8.12 -21.35 -11.65
C SER A 80 6.76 -21.22 -10.95
N ALA A 81 6.18 -20.03 -11.05
CA ALA A 81 4.77 -19.80 -10.77
C ALA A 81 3.92 -20.19 -12.00
N PRO A 82 2.71 -20.76 -11.84
CA PRO A 82 1.83 -21.06 -12.97
C PRO A 82 1.49 -19.79 -13.75
N PRO A 83 1.32 -19.88 -15.08
CA PRO A 83 1.35 -18.73 -16.00
C PRO A 83 0.33 -17.64 -15.65
N ASP A 84 -0.86 -18.03 -15.19
CA ASP A 84 -1.94 -17.15 -14.76
C ASP A 84 -1.53 -16.19 -13.64
N THR A 85 -0.57 -16.61 -12.80
CA THR A 85 -0.12 -15.87 -11.60
C THR A 85 1.29 -15.30 -11.74
N ALA A 86 2.11 -15.84 -12.66
CA ALA A 86 3.52 -15.51 -12.83
C ALA A 86 3.77 -13.98 -12.91
N ARG A 87 3.02 -13.31 -13.79
CA ARG A 87 3.07 -11.84 -13.96
C ARG A 87 2.79 -11.09 -12.66
N ALA A 88 1.82 -11.54 -11.86
CA ALA A 88 1.43 -10.88 -10.61
C ALA A 88 2.47 -11.07 -9.50
N VAL A 89 3.05 -12.27 -9.38
CA VAL A 89 4.10 -12.61 -8.41
C VAL A 89 5.37 -11.79 -8.69
N VAL A 90 5.82 -11.74 -9.94
CA VAL A 90 6.99 -10.95 -10.37
C VAL A 90 6.73 -9.45 -10.18
N HIS A 91 5.57 -8.93 -10.60
CA HIS A 91 5.19 -7.53 -10.44
C HIS A 91 5.20 -7.10 -8.96
N ARG A 92 4.60 -7.89 -8.06
CA ARG A 92 4.56 -7.59 -6.62
C ARG A 92 5.96 -7.51 -6.02
N ALA A 93 6.82 -8.48 -6.32
CA ALA A 93 8.21 -8.48 -5.84
C ALA A 93 9.01 -7.27 -6.37
N LEU A 94 8.83 -6.90 -7.63
CA LEU A 94 9.46 -5.74 -8.26
C LEU A 94 8.99 -4.42 -7.66
N VAL A 95 7.69 -4.24 -7.43
CA VAL A 95 7.12 -3.04 -6.80
C VAL A 95 7.63 -2.91 -5.37
N THR A 96 7.58 -3.97 -4.55
CA THR A 96 8.13 -3.95 -3.18
C THR A 96 9.63 -3.65 -3.19
N ASN A 97 10.42 -4.21 -4.11
CA ASN A 97 11.85 -3.91 -4.21
C ASN A 97 12.11 -2.43 -4.56
N ARG A 98 11.41 -1.89 -5.56
CA ARG A 98 11.50 -0.47 -5.96
C ARG A 98 11.04 0.47 -4.83
N GLN A 99 10.03 0.09 -4.05
CA GLN A 99 9.51 0.87 -2.94
C GLN A 99 10.45 0.85 -1.73
N ASN A 100 10.97 -0.33 -1.35
CA ASN A 100 11.92 -0.47 -0.24
C ASN A 100 13.28 0.20 -0.53
N ARG A 101 13.63 0.44 -1.81
CA ARG A 101 14.82 1.22 -2.20
C ARG A 101 14.64 2.75 -2.05
N ARG A 102 13.41 3.25 -1.80
CA ARG A 102 13.15 4.70 -1.65
C ARG A 102 13.61 5.20 -0.28
N ARG A 103 14.58 6.11 -0.27
CA ARG A 103 14.91 6.92 0.92
C ARG A 103 13.98 8.14 0.95
N CYS A 104 13.04 8.19 1.89
CA CYS A 104 12.14 9.32 2.04
C CYS A 104 12.74 10.39 2.96
N THR A 105 13.73 11.14 2.45
CA THR A 105 14.36 12.27 3.16
C THR A 105 13.55 13.56 3.10
N ALA A 106 12.51 13.62 2.26
CA ALA A 106 11.66 14.79 2.09
C ALA A 106 10.99 15.20 3.40
N SER A 107 11.25 16.44 3.83
CA SER A 107 10.70 17.07 5.01
C SER A 107 10.21 18.48 4.70
N THR A 108 9.08 18.87 5.28
CA THR A 108 8.58 20.25 5.28
C THR A 108 8.40 20.76 6.69
N LEU A 109 8.62 22.07 6.89
CA LEU A 109 8.38 22.72 8.17
C LEU A 109 6.87 22.84 8.45
N THR A 110 6.43 22.41 9.63
CA THR A 110 5.02 22.50 10.06
C THR A 110 4.74 23.83 10.78
N ARG A 111 3.47 24.05 11.18
CA ARG A 111 3.07 25.21 12.00
C ARG A 111 3.80 25.29 13.35
N THR A 112 4.32 24.19 13.91
CA THR A 112 5.10 24.22 15.16
C THR A 112 6.57 24.56 14.95
N GLU A 113 7.10 24.39 13.73
CA GLU A 113 8.54 24.44 13.43
C GLU A 113 9.00 25.76 12.77
N THR A 114 8.08 26.55 12.21
CA THR A 114 8.34 27.89 11.65
C THR A 114 8.34 28.98 12.72
N GLY A 115 8.83 30.21 12.46
CA GLY A 115 8.76 31.30 13.46
C GLY A 115 9.03 32.72 12.94
N HIS A 116 7.98 33.54 12.73
CA HIS A 116 8.09 34.91 12.18
C HIS A 116 7.04 35.94 12.73
N ALA A 117 6.71 37.02 11.97
CA ALA A 117 6.50 38.41 12.43
C ALA A 117 5.17 38.85 13.10
N ARG A 118 4.03 39.02 12.39
CA ARG A 118 2.76 39.57 12.95
C ARG A 118 1.44 38.94 12.42
N LEU A 119 0.34 39.21 13.15
CA LEU A 119 -1.05 38.70 13.08
C LEU A 119 -1.28 37.25 13.58
N GLY A 120 -2.25 37.09 14.50
CA GLY A 120 -2.77 35.80 15.01
C GLY A 120 -1.65 34.82 15.39
N SER A 121 -1.57 33.70 14.67
CA SER A 121 -0.38 32.84 14.69
C SER A 121 0.40 33.03 13.39
N LYS A 122 1.57 33.67 13.49
CA LYS A 122 2.46 34.00 12.35
C LYS A 122 2.93 32.80 11.53
N ARG A 123 2.74 31.60 12.08
CA ARG A 123 3.12 30.29 11.54
C ARG A 123 1.99 29.62 10.72
N THR A 124 0.90 30.35 10.47
CA THR A 124 -0.31 29.84 9.80
C THR A 124 -0.04 29.37 8.36
N PRO A 125 -0.60 28.22 7.94
CA PRO A 125 -0.46 27.72 6.56
C PRO A 125 -1.15 28.59 5.51
N LEU A 126 -2.07 29.47 5.93
CA LEU A 126 -2.86 30.34 5.05
C LEU A 126 -2.08 31.54 4.51
N ARG A 127 -0.77 31.64 4.77
CA ARG A 127 0.10 32.72 4.30
C ARG A 127 1.35 32.14 3.62
N PRO A 128 1.87 32.77 2.55
CA PRO A 128 3.16 32.37 1.97
C PRO A 128 4.27 32.49 3.03
N GLY A 129 5.18 31.51 3.07
CA GLY A 129 6.19 31.38 4.12
C GLY A 129 5.68 30.78 5.45
N GLY A 130 4.40 30.40 5.53
CA GLY A 130 3.86 29.62 6.64
C GLY A 130 4.30 28.16 6.66
N GLY A 131 3.95 27.42 7.72
CA GLY A 131 4.19 25.98 7.80
C GLY A 131 3.23 25.17 6.92
N VAL A 132 3.68 24.06 6.36
CA VAL A 132 2.89 23.23 5.42
C VAL A 132 1.94 22.29 6.18
N VAL A 133 0.66 22.26 5.80
CA VAL A 133 -0.34 21.29 6.29
C VAL A 133 -0.24 19.99 5.50
N PHE A 134 -0.15 18.86 6.21
CA PHE A 134 0.02 17.50 5.64
C PHE A 134 1.19 17.36 4.65
N GLY A 135 2.18 18.24 4.71
CA GLY A 135 3.40 18.15 3.92
C GLY A 135 4.24 16.92 4.29
N PRO A 136 5.16 16.49 3.41
CA PRO A 136 5.97 15.30 3.64
C PRO A 136 6.83 15.42 4.90
N LYS A 137 6.93 14.30 5.61
CA LYS A 137 7.89 14.07 6.69
C LYS A 137 8.68 12.79 6.39
N PRO A 138 9.92 12.68 6.88
CA PRO A 138 10.68 11.44 6.75
C PRO A 138 9.96 10.28 7.41
N ARG A 139 9.86 9.16 6.69
CA ARG A 139 9.21 7.93 7.13
C ARG A 139 9.69 6.73 6.34
N ASP A 140 9.68 5.57 6.99
CA ASP A 140 9.98 4.32 6.31
C ASP A 140 8.81 3.85 5.45
N TRP A 141 9.11 3.50 4.21
CA TRP A 141 8.17 2.94 3.24
C TRP A 141 8.44 1.45 2.98
N SER A 142 9.05 0.75 3.94
CA SER A 142 9.50 -0.63 3.80
C SER A 142 8.33 -1.61 3.97
N PHE A 143 7.98 -2.31 2.89
CA PHE A 143 6.95 -3.35 2.90
C PHE A 143 7.56 -4.76 2.96
N LYS A 144 6.96 -5.61 3.80
CA LYS A 144 7.34 -7.02 3.97
C LYS A 144 6.66 -7.89 2.91
N ILE A 145 7.46 -8.66 2.18
CA ILE A 145 7.01 -9.74 1.27
C ILE A 145 7.43 -11.10 1.85
N ASN A 146 6.70 -12.17 1.52
CA ASN A 146 7.02 -13.50 2.05
C ASN A 146 8.33 -14.04 1.45
N ARG A 147 9.15 -14.73 2.27
CA ARG A 147 10.44 -15.30 1.83
C ARG A 147 10.28 -16.30 0.68
N LYS A 148 9.25 -17.16 0.73
CA LYS A 148 8.91 -18.13 -0.34
C LYS A 148 8.49 -17.41 -1.63
N GLU A 149 7.64 -16.41 -1.52
CA GLU A 149 7.11 -15.59 -2.62
C GLU A 149 8.22 -14.80 -3.33
N LYS A 150 9.14 -14.17 -2.59
CA LYS A 150 10.30 -13.48 -3.19
C LYS A 150 11.21 -14.44 -3.95
N ARG A 151 11.43 -15.66 -3.45
CA ARG A 151 12.21 -16.69 -4.17
C ARG A 151 11.50 -17.15 -5.45
N LEU A 152 10.19 -17.43 -5.36
CA LEU A 152 9.36 -17.81 -6.51
C LEU A 152 9.37 -16.73 -7.61
N ALA A 153 9.30 -15.45 -7.23
CA ALA A 153 9.38 -14.34 -8.18
C ALA A 153 10.74 -14.27 -8.90
N ILE A 154 11.85 -14.57 -8.21
CA ILE A 154 13.18 -14.61 -8.81
C ILE A 154 13.30 -15.81 -9.77
N PHE A 155 12.91 -17.01 -9.35
CA PHE A 155 12.96 -18.20 -10.22
C PHE A 155 12.05 -18.08 -11.45
N THR A 156 10.86 -17.48 -11.31
CA THR A 156 9.95 -17.23 -12.45
C THR A 156 10.56 -16.22 -13.44
N ALA A 157 11.24 -15.18 -12.95
CA ALA A 157 11.93 -14.22 -13.81
C ALA A 157 13.16 -14.84 -14.50
N LEU A 158 13.92 -15.70 -13.81
CA LEU A 158 15.02 -16.44 -14.39
C LEU A 158 14.54 -17.43 -15.46
N ALA A 159 13.46 -18.18 -15.22
CA ALA A 159 12.88 -19.11 -16.20
C ALA A 159 12.42 -18.38 -17.47
N SER A 160 11.85 -17.17 -17.33
CA SER A 160 11.48 -16.34 -18.48
C SER A 160 12.70 -15.81 -19.25
N ALA A 161 13.82 -15.52 -18.57
CA ALA A 161 15.05 -15.04 -19.18
C ALA A 161 15.95 -16.17 -19.73
N ALA A 162 15.68 -17.42 -19.35
CA ALA A 162 16.52 -18.57 -19.70
C ALA A 162 16.54 -18.87 -21.20
N ALA A 163 15.51 -18.47 -21.96
CA ALA A 163 15.49 -18.60 -23.42
C ALA A 163 16.57 -17.74 -24.13
N ASP A 164 16.95 -16.61 -23.54
CA ASP A 164 17.99 -15.70 -24.04
C ASP A 164 19.34 -15.89 -23.31
N ALA A 165 19.44 -16.88 -22.42
CA ALA A 165 20.59 -17.05 -21.53
C ALA A 165 21.65 -18.02 -22.11
N LEU A 166 22.90 -17.70 -21.83
CA LEU A 166 24.07 -18.52 -22.17
C LEU A 166 24.83 -18.83 -20.88
N VAL A 167 25.38 -20.03 -20.79
CA VAL A 167 26.33 -20.43 -19.74
C VAL A 167 27.74 -20.32 -20.32
N VAL A 168 28.69 -19.85 -19.53
CA VAL A 168 30.10 -19.75 -19.92
C VAL A 168 30.94 -20.51 -18.89
N GLU A 169 31.98 -21.19 -19.36
CA GLU A 169 32.96 -21.88 -18.51
C GLU A 169 33.76 -20.90 -17.63
N ASP A 170 34.34 -21.39 -16.54
CA ASP A 170 35.13 -20.58 -15.60
C ASP A 170 36.37 -19.99 -16.30
N PHE A 171 36.49 -18.65 -16.29
CA PHE A 171 37.48 -17.91 -17.09
C PHE A 171 38.51 -17.14 -16.25
N GLU A 172 38.65 -17.45 -14.95
CA GLU A 172 39.48 -16.67 -14.01
C GLU A 172 40.96 -16.59 -14.44
N ASP A 173 41.55 -17.72 -14.88
CA ASP A 173 42.95 -17.80 -15.32
C ASP A 173 43.29 -16.87 -16.50
N GLN A 174 42.32 -16.59 -17.38
CA GLN A 174 42.49 -15.71 -18.54
C GLN A 174 42.81 -14.26 -18.14
N PHE A 175 42.54 -13.87 -16.89
CA PHE A 175 42.77 -12.54 -16.34
C PHE A 175 43.92 -12.48 -15.31
N ALA A 176 44.68 -13.57 -15.14
CA ALA A 176 45.84 -13.62 -14.23
C ALA A 176 46.91 -12.54 -14.50
N GLY A 177 47.00 -12.04 -15.74
CA GLY A 177 47.85 -10.92 -16.16
C GLY A 177 47.37 -9.52 -15.74
N GLY A 178 46.39 -9.42 -14.83
CA GLY A 178 45.86 -8.18 -14.26
C GLY A 178 44.58 -7.65 -14.93
N PRO A 179 43.80 -6.80 -14.24
CA PRO A 179 42.46 -6.39 -14.68
C PRO A 179 42.49 -5.44 -15.89
N LYS A 180 42.23 -5.99 -17.09
CA LYS A 180 42.24 -5.24 -18.36
C LYS A 180 40.84 -5.19 -18.99
N THR A 181 40.25 -3.99 -19.01
CA THR A 181 38.90 -3.76 -19.55
C THR A 181 38.78 -3.98 -21.06
N LYS A 182 39.86 -3.74 -21.83
CA LYS A 182 39.90 -4.01 -23.28
C LYS A 182 39.66 -5.49 -23.58
N ASP A 183 40.31 -6.37 -22.82
CA ASP A 183 40.32 -7.80 -23.07
C ASP A 183 38.97 -8.42 -22.67
N PHE A 184 38.34 -7.90 -21.60
CA PHE A 184 36.96 -8.22 -21.23
C PHE A 184 35.93 -7.76 -22.28
N VAL A 185 36.09 -6.56 -22.85
CA VAL A 185 35.23 -6.08 -23.95
C VAL A 185 35.46 -6.87 -25.24
N ALA A 186 36.66 -7.44 -25.45
CA ALA A 186 36.91 -8.37 -26.55
C ALA A 186 36.24 -9.73 -26.31
N ALA A 187 36.22 -10.24 -25.07
CA ALA A 187 35.54 -11.47 -24.72
C ALA A 187 34.01 -11.38 -24.91
N MET A 188 33.37 -10.29 -24.47
CA MET A 188 31.91 -10.05 -24.65
C MET A 188 31.45 -9.85 -26.12
N ARG A 189 32.35 -9.94 -27.11
CA ARG A 189 32.07 -9.73 -28.54
C ARG A 189 32.33 -10.96 -29.41
N ARG A 190 32.74 -12.08 -28.81
CA ARG A 190 32.93 -13.37 -29.46
C ARG A 190 31.63 -14.17 -29.36
#